data_AF-A0A0F8W3U1-F1
#
_entry.id   AF-A0A0F8W3U1-F1
#
_cell.length_a   1.000
_cell.length_b   1.000
_cell.length_c   1.000
_cell.angle_alpha   90.00
_cell.angle_beta   90.00
_cell.angle_gamma   90.00
#
_symmetry.space_group_name_H-M   'P 1'
#
loop_
_entity.id
_entity.type
_entity.pdbx_description
1 polymer ?
#
loop_
_entity_poly.entity_id
_entity_poly.type
_entity_poly.pdbx_seq_one_letter_code
_entity_poly.pdbx_strand_id
1 'polypeptide(L)'
;PDVIMLKEVGDPLALGEFFGLDKANIKAKIILAQGRQNTNYAINLYACHPFFLQGYSSMTNGENTAFIPIREYLTGRGHPGYTGYNSDSEVFTHILHYVVRQLGFPLTYFKDTITPLTLEEMAGRPDGDALRLVKSALRMLTIDGPNCNIGFLPDGTTFMVQDAKKLRPGAVGGVPGRYALMSEECGVDSAVPKRDRDADVFPMKYDMVIIPPGAKEVKVWNQLRAA
;
A
#
# COMPACT_ATOMS: atom_id res chain seq x y z
N PRO A 1 16.09 -4.63 -12.34
CA PRO A 1 14.96 -3.87 -11.77
C PRO A 1 14.96 -2.46 -12.36
N ASP A 2 13.91 -2.09 -13.08
CA ASP A 2 13.70 -0.73 -13.60
C ASP A 2 13.03 0.15 -12.53
N VAL A 3 13.66 0.21 -11.35
CA VAL A 3 13.14 0.94 -10.18
C VAL A 3 14.26 1.80 -9.63
N ILE A 4 13.96 3.08 -9.42
CA ILE A 4 14.84 4.04 -8.75
C ILE A 4 14.15 4.42 -7.45
N MET A 5 14.89 4.36 -6.35
CA MET A 5 14.43 4.78 -5.03
C MET A 5 15.26 5.99 -4.60
N LEU A 6 14.60 7.12 -4.39
CA LEU A 6 15.18 8.33 -3.84
C LEU A 6 14.53 8.58 -2.50
N LYS A 7 15.35 8.63 -1.44
CA LYS A 7 14.92 8.88 -0.06
C LYS A 7 15.89 9.83 0.57
N GLU A 8 15.38 10.80 1.30
CA GLU A 8 16.19 11.68 2.13
C GLU A 8 15.34 12.26 3.27
N VAL A 9 16.01 12.77 4.29
CA VAL A 9 15.41 13.55 5.37
C VAL A 9 15.40 15.02 4.98
N GLY A 10 14.21 15.61 4.87
CA GLY A 10 14.10 17.04 4.61
C GLY A 10 12.72 17.47 4.13
N ASP A 11 12.61 18.77 3.86
CA ASP A 11 11.45 19.34 3.20
C ASP A 11 11.32 18.79 1.77
N PRO A 12 10.12 18.35 1.33
CA PRO A 12 9.94 17.76 0.00
C PRO A 12 10.36 18.64 -1.17
N LEU A 13 10.20 19.97 -1.10
CA LEU A 13 10.59 20.87 -2.19
C LEU A 13 12.11 21.02 -2.25
N ALA A 14 12.76 21.18 -1.09
CA ALA A 14 14.22 21.21 -1.00
C ALA A 14 14.85 19.90 -1.51
N LEU A 15 14.24 18.75 -1.21
CA LEU A 15 14.69 17.47 -1.75
C LEU A 15 14.48 17.36 -3.26
N GLY A 16 13.36 17.86 -3.78
CA GLY A 16 13.10 17.94 -5.21
C GLY A 16 14.18 18.72 -5.96
N GLU A 17 14.60 19.87 -5.41
CA GLU A 17 15.69 20.68 -5.95
C GLU A 17 17.05 20.00 -5.79
N PHE A 18 17.34 19.43 -4.61
CA PHE A 18 18.60 18.73 -4.33
C PHE A 18 18.85 17.56 -5.29
N PHE A 19 17.81 16.77 -5.55
CA PHE A 19 17.86 15.69 -6.54
C PHE A 19 17.71 16.18 -7.99
N GLY A 20 17.44 17.48 -8.19
CA GLY A 20 17.24 18.09 -9.50
C GLY A 20 16.06 17.49 -10.27
N LEU A 21 15.01 17.02 -9.58
CA LEU A 21 13.87 16.34 -10.21
C LEU A 21 13.07 17.25 -11.15
N ASP A 22 13.15 18.56 -10.94
CA ASP A 22 12.57 19.60 -11.79
C ASP A 22 13.31 19.76 -13.13
N LYS A 23 14.61 19.45 -13.15
CA LYS A 23 15.50 19.60 -14.32
C LYS A 23 15.84 18.27 -14.97
N ALA A 24 15.73 17.17 -14.23
CA ALA A 24 16.09 15.84 -14.69
C ALA A 24 15.07 15.32 -15.71
N ASN A 25 15.55 14.71 -16.79
CA ASN A 25 14.70 14.02 -17.76
C ASN A 25 14.40 12.57 -17.31
N ILE A 26 13.95 12.40 -16.06
CA ILE A 26 13.56 11.10 -15.51
C ILE A 26 12.06 10.92 -15.74
N LYS A 27 11.70 9.79 -16.36
CA LYS A 27 10.30 9.43 -16.60
C LYS A 27 10.04 8.06 -15.99
N ALA A 28 8.90 7.93 -15.33
CA ALA A 28 8.45 6.68 -14.75
C ALA A 28 6.97 6.45 -15.10
N LYS A 29 6.59 5.18 -15.25
CA LYS A 29 5.19 4.78 -15.45
C LYS A 29 4.40 4.84 -14.15
N ILE A 30 5.08 4.62 -13.02
CA ILE A 30 4.51 4.61 -11.67
C ILE A 30 5.44 5.46 -10.80
N ILE A 31 4.85 6.37 -10.03
CA ILE A 31 5.57 7.24 -9.09
C ILE A 31 4.91 7.06 -7.73
N LEU A 32 5.70 6.65 -6.74
CA LEU A 32 5.31 6.66 -5.33
C LEU A 32 6.08 7.80 -4.64
N ALA A 33 5.34 8.71 -4.01
CA ALA A 33 5.89 9.83 -3.27
C ALA A 33 5.17 9.94 -1.94
N GLN A 34 5.93 10.07 -0.86
CA GLN A 34 5.39 10.18 0.48
C GLN A 34 6.20 11.22 1.24
N GLY A 35 5.49 12.13 1.91
CA GLY A 35 6.03 12.99 2.95
C GLY A 35 5.67 12.43 4.33
N ARG A 36 6.67 12.17 5.18
CA ARG A 36 6.46 11.60 6.51
C ARG A 36 6.60 12.69 7.56
N GLN A 37 5.53 12.92 8.31
CA GLN A 37 5.62 13.68 9.55
C GLN A 37 6.07 12.74 10.68
N ASN A 38 7.28 12.96 11.21
CA ASN A 38 7.80 12.17 12.32
C ASN A 38 7.32 12.78 13.65
N THR A 39 6.84 11.95 14.57
CA THR A 39 6.47 12.36 15.94
C THR A 39 7.63 12.22 16.93
N ASN A 40 8.73 11.57 16.50
CA ASN A 40 9.94 11.36 17.31
C ASN A 40 11.06 12.33 16.93
N TYR A 41 11.87 12.75 17.92
CA TYR A 41 12.98 13.69 17.75
C TYR A 41 14.12 13.18 16.87
N ALA A 42 14.33 11.86 16.79
CA ALA A 42 15.35 11.27 15.93
C ALA A 42 14.76 10.91 14.56
N ILE A 43 15.21 11.58 13.51
CA ILE A 43 14.84 11.28 12.13
C ILE A 43 15.84 10.27 11.56
N ASN A 44 15.34 9.20 10.96
CA ASN A 44 16.14 8.12 10.40
C ASN A 44 15.82 7.95 8.92
N LEU A 45 16.84 8.06 8.05
CA LEU A 45 16.75 7.86 6.60
C LEU A 45 16.12 6.50 6.24
N TYR A 46 16.45 5.45 6.98
CA TYR A 46 15.92 4.10 6.73
C TYR A 46 14.45 3.95 7.09
N ALA A 47 13.88 4.90 7.84
CA ALA A 47 12.45 4.96 8.12
C ALA A 47 11.67 5.77 7.08
N CYS A 48 12.33 6.35 6.07
CA CYS A 48 11.65 7.06 4.98
C CYS A 48 11.01 6.07 3.99
N HIS A 49 9.81 6.41 3.53
CA HIS A 49 9.09 5.72 2.47
C HIS A 49 9.61 6.10 1.08
N PRO A 50 9.27 5.34 0.00
CA PRO A 50 8.54 4.07 0.00
C PRO A 50 9.43 2.87 0.38
N PHE A 51 8.89 1.83 0.99
CA PHE A 51 9.64 0.59 1.24
C PHE A 51 9.65 -0.30 0.00
N PHE A 52 10.69 -1.11 -0.19
CA PHE A 52 10.84 -1.96 -1.38
C PHE A 52 11.51 -3.28 -1.05
N LEU A 53 10.97 -4.38 -1.60
CA LEU A 53 11.55 -5.70 -1.50
C LEU A 53 11.28 -6.51 -2.78
N GLN A 54 12.35 -6.82 -3.51
CA GLN A 54 12.34 -7.69 -4.70
C GLN A 54 11.24 -7.36 -5.75
N GLY A 55 10.98 -6.08 -5.99
CA GLY A 55 9.97 -5.61 -6.97
C GLY A 55 8.62 -5.25 -6.37
N TYR A 56 8.40 -5.53 -5.08
CA TYR A 56 7.22 -5.12 -4.33
C TYR A 56 7.52 -3.84 -3.57
N SER A 57 6.57 -2.91 -3.51
CA SER A 57 6.74 -1.67 -2.77
C SER A 57 5.44 -1.22 -2.13
N SER A 58 5.55 -0.56 -0.98
CA SER A 58 4.44 0.17 -0.41
C SER A 58 4.87 1.42 0.35
N MET A 59 3.95 2.36 0.45
CA MET A 59 4.00 3.53 1.29
C MET A 59 2.72 3.64 2.12
N THR A 60 2.85 4.16 3.33
CA THR A 60 1.73 4.20 4.28
C THR A 60 1.60 5.61 4.85
N ASN A 61 0.38 6.12 4.84
CA ASN A 61 -0.04 7.27 5.64
C ASN A 61 -0.78 6.71 6.86
N GLY A 62 -0.19 6.78 8.04
CA GLY A 62 -0.76 6.13 9.22
C GLY A 62 0.26 5.62 10.22
N GLU A 63 -0.26 4.80 11.12
CA GLU A 63 0.49 4.06 12.13
C GLU A 63 -0.08 2.65 12.26
N ASN A 64 0.79 1.66 12.42
CA ASN A 64 0.43 0.28 12.67
C ASN A 64 0.78 -0.13 14.11
N THR A 65 -0.24 -0.19 14.96
CA THR A 65 -0.09 -0.54 16.38
C THR A 65 0.23 -2.02 16.60
N ALA A 66 -0.04 -2.88 15.61
CA ALA A 66 0.29 -4.31 15.62
C ALA A 66 1.71 -4.63 15.13
N PHE A 67 2.63 -3.66 15.09
CA PHE A 67 3.97 -3.82 14.50
C PHE A 67 4.80 -5.00 15.07
N ILE A 68 4.92 -5.08 16.39
CA ILE A 68 5.79 -6.09 17.06
C ILE A 68 5.42 -7.53 16.66
N PRO A 69 4.16 -7.99 16.83
CA PRO A 69 3.78 -9.36 16.48
C PRO A 69 3.97 -9.65 14.98
N ILE A 70 3.69 -8.68 14.11
CA ILE A 70 3.88 -8.82 12.66
C ILE A 70 5.37 -9.00 12.32
N ARG A 71 6.22 -8.12 12.87
CA ARG A 71 7.67 -8.16 12.68
C ARG A 71 8.23 -9.52 13.11
N GLU A 72 7.88 -9.99 14.29
CA GLU A 72 8.36 -11.26 14.82
C GLU A 72 7.91 -12.45 13.97
N TYR A 73 6.65 -12.45 13.53
CA TYR A 73 6.14 -13.47 12.62
C TYR A 73 6.92 -13.51 11.31
N LEU A 74 7.13 -12.35 10.68
CA LEU A 74 7.84 -12.24 9.40
C LEU A 74 9.31 -12.64 9.54
N THR A 75 10.04 -12.08 10.51
CA THR A 75 11.44 -12.44 10.75
C THR A 75 11.59 -13.94 11.04
N GLY A 76 10.64 -14.53 11.76
CA GLY A 76 10.58 -15.97 12.03
C GLY A 76 10.30 -16.85 10.80
N ARG A 77 10.03 -16.30 9.61
CA ARG A 77 9.94 -17.06 8.35
C ARG A 77 11.31 -17.39 7.76
N GLY A 78 12.39 -16.79 8.26
CA GLY A 78 13.76 -17.05 7.78
C GLY A 78 14.08 -16.48 6.40
N HIS A 79 13.25 -15.58 5.87
CA HIS A 79 13.56 -14.90 4.61
C HIS A 79 14.61 -13.80 4.86
N PRO A 80 15.78 -13.81 4.18
CA PRO A 80 16.87 -12.87 4.47
C PRO A 80 16.51 -11.38 4.36
N GLY A 81 15.54 -11.04 3.50
CA GLY A 81 15.06 -9.67 3.31
C GLY A 81 14.13 -9.15 4.41
N TYR A 82 13.66 -9.99 5.35
CA TYR A 82 12.77 -9.56 6.43
C TYR A 82 13.57 -9.10 7.65
N THR A 83 14.26 -7.98 7.50
CA THR A 83 15.15 -7.39 8.50
C THR A 83 15.10 -5.87 8.43
N GLY A 84 15.86 -5.18 9.29
CA GLY A 84 16.11 -3.75 9.14
C GLY A 84 14.92 -2.84 9.44
N TYR A 85 13.91 -3.33 10.15
CA TYR A 85 12.70 -2.56 10.47
C TYR A 85 13.01 -1.29 11.28
N ASN A 86 13.00 -0.14 10.59
CA ASN A 86 13.15 1.18 11.19
C ASN A 86 11.85 1.99 11.22
N SER A 87 10.79 1.45 10.59
CA SER A 87 9.43 1.97 10.63
C SER A 87 8.44 0.82 10.77
N ASP A 88 7.38 1.07 11.53
CA ASP A 88 6.19 0.24 11.59
C ASP A 88 5.57 -0.04 10.21
N SER A 89 5.70 0.90 9.28
CA SER A 89 5.14 0.82 7.93
C SER A 89 5.88 -0.16 7.01
N GLU A 90 7.12 -0.52 7.32
CA GLU A 90 7.92 -1.43 6.50
C GLU A 90 7.29 -2.83 6.45
N VAL A 91 6.57 -3.22 7.50
CA VAL A 91 5.87 -4.50 7.54
C VAL A 91 4.82 -4.64 6.44
N PHE A 92 4.23 -3.55 5.93
CA PHE A 92 3.25 -3.65 4.85
C PHE A 92 3.90 -4.19 3.56
N THR A 93 5.10 -3.73 3.22
CA THR A 93 5.84 -4.24 2.05
C THR A 93 6.21 -5.71 2.26
N HIS A 94 6.58 -6.10 3.48
CA HIS A 94 6.95 -7.48 3.79
C HIS A 94 5.75 -8.44 3.86
N ILE A 95 4.60 -7.99 4.37
CA ILE A 95 3.34 -8.76 4.31
C ILE A 95 2.93 -8.94 2.86
N LEU A 96 2.92 -7.86 2.05
CA LEU A 96 2.60 -7.94 0.62
C LEU A 96 3.50 -8.94 -0.09
N HIS A 97 4.81 -8.84 0.12
CA HIS A 97 5.79 -9.76 -0.43
C HIS A 97 5.56 -11.20 0.05
N TYR A 98 5.29 -11.42 1.33
CA TYR A 98 5.05 -12.75 1.86
C TYR A 98 3.78 -13.38 1.27
N VAL A 99 2.66 -12.67 1.32
CA VAL A 99 1.36 -13.15 0.85
C VAL A 99 1.36 -13.41 -0.66
N VAL A 100 1.84 -12.45 -1.45
CA VAL A 100 1.75 -12.55 -2.91
C VAL A 100 2.91 -13.36 -3.50
N ARG A 101 4.15 -13.12 -3.06
CA ARG A 101 5.32 -13.79 -3.65
C ARG A 101 5.62 -15.14 -3.02
N GLN A 102 5.63 -15.22 -1.69
CA GLN A 102 6.10 -16.43 -0.99
C GLN A 102 4.99 -17.49 -0.89
N LEU A 103 3.75 -17.07 -0.61
CA LEU A 103 2.59 -17.96 -0.56
C LEU A 103 1.91 -18.13 -1.93
N GLY A 104 2.18 -17.24 -2.89
CA GLY A 104 1.60 -17.29 -4.23
C GLY A 104 0.12 -16.89 -4.28
N PHE A 105 -0.39 -16.19 -3.27
CA PHE A 105 -1.80 -15.81 -3.23
C PHE A 105 -2.09 -14.63 -4.17
N PRO A 106 -3.32 -14.55 -4.73
CA PRO A 106 -3.77 -13.36 -5.44
C PRO A 106 -3.66 -12.11 -4.58
N LEU A 107 -3.45 -10.95 -5.21
CA LEU A 107 -3.33 -9.66 -4.51
C LEU A 107 -4.51 -9.37 -3.57
N THR A 108 -5.73 -9.81 -3.91
CA THR A 108 -6.92 -9.63 -3.06
C THR A 108 -6.77 -10.27 -1.67
N TYR A 109 -6.04 -11.38 -1.58
CA TYR A 109 -5.76 -12.03 -0.30
C TYR A 109 -4.80 -11.22 0.60
N PHE A 110 -4.06 -10.24 0.05
CA PHE A 110 -3.34 -9.28 0.88
C PHE A 110 -4.31 -8.50 1.77
N LYS A 111 -5.42 -8.01 1.20
CA LYS A 111 -6.47 -7.28 1.94
C LYS A 111 -7.16 -8.19 2.97
N ASP A 112 -7.46 -9.43 2.60
CA ASP A 112 -8.03 -10.43 3.52
C ASP A 112 -7.05 -10.86 4.63
N THR A 113 -5.74 -10.71 4.43
CA THR A 113 -4.72 -10.99 5.44
C THR A 113 -4.57 -9.84 6.43
N ILE A 114 -4.43 -8.60 5.93
CA ILE A 114 -4.18 -7.44 6.80
C ILE A 114 -5.44 -7.01 7.55
N THR A 115 -6.61 -7.08 6.92
CA THR A 115 -7.91 -6.76 7.54
C THR A 115 -8.88 -7.93 7.33
N PRO A 116 -8.74 -9.02 8.09
CA PRO A 116 -9.54 -10.22 7.90
C PRO A 116 -11.00 -9.98 8.28
N LEU A 117 -11.91 -10.49 7.44
CA LEU A 117 -13.35 -10.51 7.70
C LEU A 117 -13.71 -11.23 9.02
N THR A 118 -14.91 -10.99 9.54
CA THR A 118 -15.49 -11.80 10.63
C THR A 118 -15.91 -13.18 10.11
N LEU A 119 -16.17 -14.13 11.01
CA LEU A 119 -16.58 -15.48 10.61
C LEU A 119 -17.93 -15.49 9.88
N GLU A 120 -18.81 -14.57 10.26
CA GLU A 120 -20.12 -14.34 9.65
C GLU A 120 -19.98 -13.73 8.26
N GLU A 121 -19.12 -12.72 8.11
CA GLU A 121 -18.83 -12.10 6.80
C GLU A 121 -18.20 -13.11 5.83
N MET A 122 -17.29 -13.95 6.32
CA MET A 122 -16.66 -15.01 5.53
C MET A 122 -17.66 -16.05 5.04
N ALA A 123 -18.73 -16.33 5.80
CA ALA A 123 -19.74 -17.30 5.41
C ALA A 123 -20.51 -16.88 4.14
N GLY A 124 -20.50 -15.58 3.80
CA GLY A 124 -21.10 -15.06 2.56
C GLY A 124 -20.19 -15.15 1.33
N ARG A 125 -18.91 -15.53 1.48
CA ARG A 125 -17.95 -15.64 0.37
C ARG A 125 -17.94 -17.06 -0.22
N PRO A 126 -17.80 -17.21 -1.55
CA PRO A 126 -17.61 -18.52 -2.18
C PRO A 126 -16.39 -19.30 -1.64
N ASP A 127 -15.33 -18.60 -1.25
CA ASP A 127 -14.10 -19.15 -0.70
C ASP A 127 -13.96 -18.96 0.81
N GLY A 128 -15.08 -18.83 1.52
CA GLY A 128 -15.12 -18.58 2.97
C GLY A 128 -14.32 -19.57 3.81
N ASP A 129 -14.29 -20.85 3.43
CA ASP A 129 -13.47 -21.86 4.12
C ASP A 129 -11.97 -21.61 3.99
N ALA A 130 -11.51 -21.18 2.81
CA ALA A 130 -10.13 -20.77 2.60
C ALA A 130 -9.80 -19.53 3.45
N LEU A 131 -10.71 -18.56 3.53
CA LEU A 131 -10.52 -17.36 4.36
C LEU A 131 -10.40 -17.68 5.86
N ARG A 132 -11.13 -18.69 6.36
CA ARG A 132 -10.99 -19.15 7.74
C ARG A 132 -9.59 -19.72 8.01
N LEU A 133 -9.06 -20.50 7.08
CA LEU A 133 -7.70 -21.04 7.17
C LEU A 133 -6.65 -19.92 7.10
N VAL A 134 -6.81 -18.98 6.17
CA VAL A 134 -5.94 -17.81 6.03
C VAL A 134 -5.94 -16.97 7.31
N LYS A 135 -7.12 -16.67 7.87
CA LYS A 135 -7.25 -15.93 9.13
C LYS A 135 -6.55 -16.64 10.28
N SER A 136 -6.69 -17.97 10.37
CA SER A 136 -6.03 -18.76 11.42
C SER A 136 -4.51 -18.78 11.27
N ALA A 137 -4.02 -19.09 10.06
CA ALA A 137 -2.60 -19.26 9.78
C ALA A 137 -1.81 -17.93 9.77
N LEU A 138 -2.46 -16.85 9.32
CA LEU A 138 -1.85 -15.53 9.14
C LEU A 138 -2.35 -14.51 10.17
N ARG A 139 -2.99 -14.93 11.27
CA ARG A 139 -3.51 -14.04 12.33
C ARG A 139 -2.52 -12.97 12.79
N MET A 140 -1.24 -13.34 12.87
CA MET A 140 -0.16 -12.45 13.31
C MET A 140 0.19 -11.35 12.30
N LEU A 141 -0.31 -11.43 11.06
CA LEU A 141 -0.15 -10.44 10.01
C LEU A 141 -1.31 -9.42 9.96
N THR A 142 -2.32 -9.59 10.82
CA THR A 142 -3.44 -8.64 10.93
C THR A 142 -2.92 -7.31 11.43
N ILE A 143 -3.20 -6.23 10.70
CA ILE A 143 -2.80 -4.88 11.08
C ILE A 143 -3.82 -4.28 12.05
N ASP A 144 -3.38 -3.29 12.82
CA ASP A 144 -4.26 -2.45 13.63
C ASP A 144 -3.73 -1.01 13.63
N GLY A 145 -4.59 -0.05 13.97
CA GLY A 145 -4.27 1.36 13.91
C GLY A 145 -4.61 2.04 12.57
N PRO A 146 -4.60 3.38 12.55
CA PRO A 146 -5.08 4.17 11.43
C PRO A 146 -4.12 4.09 10.25
N ASN A 147 -4.54 3.62 9.08
CA ASN A 147 -3.66 3.58 7.90
C ASN A 147 -4.38 3.63 6.55
N CYS A 148 -3.70 4.28 5.60
CA CYS A 148 -3.91 4.16 4.16
C CYS A 148 -2.60 3.70 3.53
N ASN A 149 -2.62 2.54 2.88
CA ASN A 149 -1.47 1.94 2.23
C ASN A 149 -1.65 1.99 0.70
N ILE A 150 -0.61 2.47 0.02
CA ILE A 150 -0.52 2.50 -1.44
C ILE A 150 0.72 1.70 -1.83
N GLY A 151 0.60 0.83 -2.81
CA GLY A 151 1.73 0.00 -3.23
C GLY A 151 1.65 -0.44 -4.68
N PHE A 152 2.71 -1.13 -5.13
CA PHE A 152 2.76 -1.74 -6.45
C PHE A 152 3.44 -3.12 -6.43
N LEU A 153 3.11 -3.92 -7.44
CA LEU A 153 3.61 -5.26 -7.68
C LEU A 153 4.60 -5.26 -8.87
N PRO A 154 5.48 -6.27 -9.00
CA PRO A 154 6.47 -6.32 -10.08
C PRO A 154 5.90 -6.23 -11.51
N ASP A 155 4.64 -6.59 -11.72
CA ASP A 155 3.94 -6.50 -13.01
C ASP A 155 3.46 -5.08 -13.35
N GLY A 156 3.57 -4.13 -12.42
CA GLY A 156 3.08 -2.76 -12.55
C GLY A 156 1.64 -2.56 -12.06
N THR A 157 1.03 -3.58 -11.45
CA THR A 157 -0.26 -3.41 -10.75
C THR A 157 -0.06 -2.47 -9.57
N THR A 158 -0.88 -1.43 -9.47
CA THR A 158 -0.87 -0.46 -8.35
C THR A 158 -2.13 -0.65 -7.53
N PHE A 159 -2.08 -0.43 -6.21
CA PHE A 159 -3.27 -0.57 -5.36
C PHE A 159 -3.31 0.43 -4.21
N MET A 160 -4.52 0.64 -3.68
CA MET A 160 -4.79 1.34 -2.43
C MET A 160 -5.67 0.48 -1.53
N VAL A 161 -5.28 0.34 -0.27
CA VAL A 161 -6.07 -0.29 0.80
C VAL A 161 -6.01 0.54 2.06
N GLN A 162 -7.02 0.40 2.93
CA GLN A 162 -7.09 1.11 4.20
C GLN A 162 -7.41 0.16 5.35
N ASP A 163 -7.18 0.64 6.57
CA ASP A 163 -7.58 -0.03 7.80
C ASP A 163 -9.11 -0.24 7.88
N ALA A 164 -9.52 -1.19 8.72
CA ALA A 164 -10.92 -1.60 8.80
C ALA A 164 -11.87 -0.51 9.35
N LYS A 165 -11.34 0.55 9.98
CA LYS A 165 -12.11 1.68 10.53
C LYS A 165 -12.05 2.92 9.62
N LYS A 166 -11.29 2.87 8.51
CA LYS A 166 -11.10 3.99 7.56
C LYS A 166 -10.67 5.28 8.26
N LEU A 167 -9.59 5.21 9.06
CA LEU A 167 -9.16 6.33 9.90
C LEU A 167 -8.23 7.33 9.20
N ARG A 168 -7.80 7.02 7.96
CA ARG A 168 -7.00 7.90 7.11
C ARG A 168 -7.71 8.10 5.79
N PRO A 169 -7.62 9.31 5.19
CA PRO A 169 -8.28 9.56 3.91
C PRO A 169 -7.50 8.90 2.76
N GLY A 170 -8.23 8.60 1.68
CA GLY A 170 -7.72 8.05 0.44
C GLY A 170 -8.69 8.33 -0.70
N ALA A 171 -8.18 8.92 -1.76
CA ALA A 171 -8.91 9.29 -2.96
C ALA A 171 -8.22 8.72 -4.19
N VAL A 172 -8.99 8.16 -5.11
CA VAL A 172 -8.50 7.61 -6.36
C VAL A 172 -9.28 8.22 -7.52
N GLY A 173 -8.58 8.81 -8.46
CA GLY A 173 -9.22 9.46 -9.61
C GLY A 173 -8.30 9.53 -10.81
N GLY A 174 -8.90 9.68 -11.98
CA GLY A 174 -8.14 9.88 -13.21
C GLY A 174 -8.89 9.53 -14.48
N VAL A 175 -8.12 9.27 -15.53
CA VAL A 175 -8.59 8.92 -16.87
C VAL A 175 -7.78 7.74 -17.40
N PRO A 176 -8.30 6.95 -18.37
CA PRO A 176 -7.52 5.89 -18.99
C PRO A 176 -6.14 6.38 -19.46
N GLY A 177 -5.10 5.71 -18.98
CA GLY A 177 -3.68 6.05 -19.19
C GLY A 177 -3.04 6.86 -18.06
N ARG A 178 -3.81 7.47 -17.16
CA ARG A 178 -3.28 8.23 -16.02
C ARG A 178 -4.27 8.30 -14.85
N TYR A 179 -3.89 7.68 -13.75
CA TYR A 179 -4.64 7.70 -12.50
C TYR A 179 -3.74 8.12 -11.34
N ALA A 180 -4.36 8.69 -10.30
CA ALA A 180 -3.69 9.12 -9.08
C ALA A 180 -4.38 8.48 -7.86
N LEU A 181 -3.55 7.97 -6.95
CA LEU A 181 -3.92 7.43 -5.64
C LEU A 181 -3.32 8.39 -4.61
N MET A 182 -4.16 9.17 -3.93
CA MET A 182 -3.73 10.28 -3.07
C MET A 182 -4.41 10.23 -1.71
N SER A 183 -3.80 10.86 -0.70
CA SER A 183 -4.48 11.04 0.59
C SER A 183 -5.66 12.01 0.52
N GLU A 184 -5.63 12.96 -0.42
CA GLU A 184 -6.65 14.02 -0.54
C GLU A 184 -6.97 14.31 -2.01
N GLU A 185 -8.18 14.82 -2.25
CA GLU A 185 -8.69 15.18 -3.59
C GLU A 185 -7.85 16.25 -4.27
N CYS A 186 -7.31 17.21 -3.52
CA CYS A 186 -6.43 18.25 -4.06
C CYS A 186 -5.16 17.67 -4.71
N GLY A 187 -4.65 16.55 -4.18
CA GLY A 187 -3.55 15.81 -4.79
C GLY A 187 -3.96 15.18 -6.12
N VAL A 188 -5.20 14.68 -6.19
CA VAL A 188 -5.76 14.12 -7.43
C VAL A 188 -6.00 15.24 -8.46
N ASP A 189 -6.47 16.42 -8.02
CA ASP A 189 -6.64 17.62 -8.85
C ASP A 189 -5.33 18.04 -9.49
N SER A 190 -4.25 18.08 -8.71
CA SER A 190 -2.93 18.43 -9.23
C SER A 190 -2.39 17.37 -10.18
N ALA A 191 -2.59 16.08 -9.87
CA ALA A 191 -2.02 14.98 -10.64
C ALA A 191 -2.80 14.67 -11.92
N VAL A 192 -4.13 14.78 -11.91
CA VAL A 192 -4.99 14.52 -13.07
C VAL A 192 -6.10 15.60 -13.16
N PRO A 193 -5.77 16.81 -13.65
CA PRO A 193 -6.70 17.94 -13.66
C PRO A 193 -7.95 17.75 -14.55
N LYS A 194 -7.87 16.87 -15.56
CA LYS A 194 -8.93 16.65 -16.55
C LYS A 194 -9.87 15.48 -16.21
N ARG A 195 -9.74 14.91 -15.02
CA ARG A 195 -10.61 13.79 -14.62
C ARG A 195 -12.04 14.28 -14.36
N ASP A 196 -12.98 13.35 -14.44
CA ASP A 196 -14.31 13.54 -13.89
C ASP A 196 -14.27 13.34 -12.38
N ARG A 197 -14.58 14.38 -11.61
CA ARG A 197 -14.57 14.33 -10.14
C ARG A 197 -15.71 13.48 -9.58
N ASP A 198 -16.84 13.41 -10.29
CA ASP A 198 -17.98 12.60 -9.86
C ASP A 198 -17.69 11.09 -10.00
N ALA A 199 -16.65 10.74 -10.77
CA ALA A 199 -16.15 9.39 -10.93
C ALA A 199 -15.00 9.03 -9.96
N ASP A 200 -14.59 9.95 -9.08
CA ASP A 200 -13.56 9.67 -8.08
C ASP A 200 -14.02 8.59 -7.09
N VAL A 201 -13.11 7.69 -6.74
CA VAL A 201 -13.34 6.57 -5.83
C VAL A 201 -12.73 6.89 -4.46
N PHE A 202 -13.54 6.78 -3.42
CA PHE A 202 -13.15 6.96 -2.03
C PHE A 202 -13.27 5.63 -1.27
N PRO A 203 -12.30 4.72 -1.38
CA PRO A 203 -12.42 3.36 -0.87
C PRO A 203 -12.82 3.33 0.61
N MET A 204 -13.77 2.46 0.94
CA MET A 204 -14.26 2.23 2.29
C MET A 204 -13.60 1.00 2.92
N LYS A 205 -14.02 0.65 4.14
CA LYS A 205 -13.51 -0.48 4.95
C LYS A 205 -13.17 -1.74 4.15
N TYR A 206 -14.09 -2.19 3.30
CA TYR A 206 -13.99 -3.46 2.56
C TYR A 206 -13.36 -3.31 1.17
N ASP A 207 -13.08 -2.07 0.74
CA ASP A 207 -12.65 -1.82 -0.62
C ASP A 207 -11.12 -1.90 -0.74
N MET A 208 -10.70 -2.41 -1.88
CA MET A 208 -9.35 -2.35 -2.40
C MET A 208 -9.44 -1.77 -3.81
N VAL A 209 -8.77 -0.65 -4.03
CA VAL A 209 -8.67 -0.09 -5.38
C VAL A 209 -7.44 -0.67 -6.05
N ILE A 210 -7.60 -1.15 -7.28
CA ILE A 210 -6.56 -1.79 -8.07
C ILE A 210 -6.50 -1.12 -9.44
N ILE A 211 -5.31 -0.73 -9.86
CA ILE A 211 -5.01 -0.22 -11.19
C ILE A 211 -4.13 -1.25 -11.88
N PRO A 212 -4.67 -2.00 -12.86
CA PRO A 212 -3.89 -2.99 -13.60
C PRO A 212 -2.76 -2.34 -14.43
N PRO A 213 -1.80 -3.15 -14.91
CA PRO A 213 -0.72 -2.66 -15.74
C PRO A 213 -1.24 -1.91 -16.97
N GLY A 214 -0.62 -0.77 -17.29
CA GLY A 214 -1.04 0.11 -18.38
C GLY A 214 -2.14 1.10 -18.02
N ALA A 215 -2.67 1.08 -16.78
CA ALA A 215 -3.55 2.10 -16.23
C ALA A 215 -4.77 2.39 -17.13
N LYS A 216 -5.36 1.36 -17.74
CA LYS A 216 -6.53 1.53 -18.64
C LYS A 216 -7.84 1.75 -17.90
N GLU A 217 -7.92 1.24 -16.68
CA GLU A 217 -9.12 1.27 -15.84
C GLU A 217 -8.73 1.27 -14.36
N VAL A 218 -9.68 1.67 -13.51
CA VAL A 218 -9.65 1.51 -12.07
C VAL A 218 -10.64 0.42 -11.69
N LYS A 219 -10.19 -0.56 -10.90
CA LYS A 219 -11.05 -1.62 -10.35
C LYS A 219 -11.23 -1.40 -8.87
N VAL A 220 -12.48 -1.46 -8.42
CA VAL A 220 -12.80 -1.48 -6.99
C VAL A 220 -13.20 -2.90 -6.64
N TRP A 221 -12.32 -3.60 -5.95
CA TRP A 221 -12.62 -4.92 -5.40
C TRP A 221 -13.15 -4.76 -3.97
N ASN A 222 -14.24 -5.46 -3.65
CA ASN A 222 -14.87 -5.39 -2.34
C ASN A 222 -14.77 -6.75 -1.65
N GLN A 223 -14.22 -6.78 -0.43
CA GLN A 223 -14.00 -8.01 0.33
C GLN A 223 -15.26 -8.85 0.50
N LEU A 224 -16.44 -8.25 0.68
CA LEU A 224 -17.69 -8.99 0.91
C LEU A 224 -18.29 -9.57 -0.37
N ARG A 225 -18.01 -8.95 -1.51
CA ARG A 225 -18.63 -9.27 -2.81
C ARG A 225 -17.67 -9.92 -3.79
N ALA A 226 -16.50 -10.34 -3.31
CA ALA A 226 -15.49 -10.97 -4.14
C ALA A 226 -16.09 -12.18 -4.87
N ALA A 227 -16.22 -12.06 -6.19
CA ALA A 227 -16.51 -13.13 -7.12
C ALA A 227 -15.28 -13.35 -8.00
#